data_AF-W0RTC2-F1
#
_entry.id   AF-W0RTC2-F1
#
_cell.length_a   1.000
_cell.length_b   1.000
_cell.length_c   1.000
_cell.angle_alpha   90.00
_cell.angle_beta   90.00
_cell.angle_gamma   90.00
#
_symmetry.space_group_name_H-M   'P 1'
#
loop_
_entity.id
_entity.type
_entity.pdbx_description
1 polymer ?
#
loop_
_entity_poly.entity_id
_entity_poly.type
_entity_poly.pdbx_seq_one_letter_code
_entity_poly.pdbx_strand_id
1 'polypeptide(L)' 'MERGFLLESGDHGARSVTKWIEGAPESSIWTGLKLGERQVLPVVTFRCSRCGWLESYALPASDP' A
#
# COMPACT_ATOMS: atom_id res chain seq x y z
N MET A 1 5.87 -5.54 -14.32
CA MET A 1 4.62 -5.00 -13.75
C MET A 1 3.91 -6.15 -13.06
N GLU A 2 3.68 -6.01 -11.77
CA GLU A 2 3.07 -7.03 -10.92
C GLU A 2 1.72 -6.52 -10.43
N ARG A 3 0.75 -7.43 -10.31
CA ARG A 3 -0.59 -7.07 -9.85
C ARG A 3 -0.61 -6.95 -8.34
N GLY A 4 -1.20 -5.88 -7.83
CA GLY A 4 -1.50 -5.73 -6.41
C GLY A 4 -2.52 -4.63 -6.16
N PHE A 5 -2.80 -4.38 -4.89
CA PHE A 5 -3.90 -3.53 -4.45
C PHE A 5 -3.42 -2.57 -3.37
N LEU A 6 -4.08 -1.41 -3.27
CA LEU A 6 -3.84 -0.49 -2.17
C LEU A 6 -4.48 -1.06 -0.90
N LEU A 7 -3.64 -1.33 0.08
CA LEU A 7 -4.01 -1.68 1.43
C LEU A 7 -4.07 -0.40 2.26
N GLU A 8 -5.30 0.05 2.52
CA GLU A 8 -5.57 1.05 3.54
C GLU A 8 -5.50 0.39 4.92
N SER A 9 -4.72 0.97 5.83
CA SER A 9 -4.57 0.48 7.20
C SER A 9 -4.80 1.67 8.13
N GLY A 10 -5.71 1.56 9.08
CA GLY A 10 -6.07 2.68 9.94
C GLY A 10 -7.19 2.31 10.89
N ASP A 11 -6.84 1.63 11.97
CA ASP A 11 -7.77 1.38 13.06
C ASP A 11 -7.85 2.62 13.96
N HIS A 12 -9.07 3.00 14.34
CA HIS A 12 -9.34 3.92 15.47
C HIS A 12 -8.61 5.28 15.41
N GLY A 13 -8.44 5.86 14.22
CA GLY A 13 -7.87 7.21 14.05
C GLY A 13 -6.34 7.27 13.99
N ALA A 14 -5.65 6.12 14.01
CA ALA A 14 -4.22 6.06 13.73
C ALA A 14 -3.94 6.45 12.28
N ARG A 15 -2.99 7.38 12.07
CA ARG A 15 -2.52 7.75 10.72
C ARG A 15 -1.43 6.78 10.29
N SER A 16 -1.59 6.15 9.14
CA SER A 16 -0.58 5.26 8.57
C SER A 16 -0.40 5.50 7.06
N VAL A 17 0.75 5.11 6.54
CA VAL A 17 1.05 5.20 5.09
C VAL A 17 0.32 4.05 4.38
N THR A 18 -0.38 4.37 3.30
CA THR A 18 -1.01 3.36 2.41
C THR A 18 0.05 2.44 1.83
N LYS A 19 -0.24 1.15 1.81
CA LYS A 19 0.67 0.13 1.29
C LYS A 19 0.12 -0.48 0.00
N TRP A 20 0.98 -1.02 -0.82
CA TRP A 20 0.64 -1.93 -1.91
C TRP A 20 0.82 -3.35 -1.40
N ILE A 21 -0.15 -4.23 -1.67
CA ILE A 21 -0.06 -5.65 -1.38
C ILE A 21 -0.12 -6.46 -2.67
N GLU A 22 0.75 -7.45 -2.76
CA GLU A 22 0.82 -8.39 -3.87
C GLU A 22 -0.47 -9.20 -4.01
N GLY A 23 -0.97 -9.31 -5.24
CA GLY A 23 -2.10 -10.17 -5.57
C GLY A 23 -3.44 -9.71 -4.98
N ALA A 24 -4.51 -10.41 -5.30
CA ALA A 24 -5.83 -10.09 -4.77
C ALA A 24 -5.91 -10.38 -3.26
N PRO A 25 -6.47 -9.46 -2.45
CA PRO A 25 -6.63 -9.70 -1.02
C PRO A 25 -7.65 -10.80 -0.76
N GLU A 26 -7.38 -11.64 0.24
CA GLU A 26 -8.31 -12.65 0.72
C GLU A 26 -8.98 -12.18 2.01
N SER A 27 -10.29 -12.41 2.15
CA SER A 27 -11.02 -12.05 3.36
C SER A 27 -10.61 -12.89 4.57
N SER A 28 -10.56 -12.26 5.74
CA SER A 28 -10.36 -12.87 7.05
C SER A 28 -11.47 -12.43 7.99
N ILE A 29 -12.11 -13.37 8.68
CA ILE A 29 -13.19 -13.05 9.64
C ILE A 29 -12.64 -12.26 10.84
N TRP A 30 -11.39 -12.50 11.23
CA TRP A 30 -10.81 -11.93 12.45
C TRP A 30 -10.03 -10.63 12.21
N THR A 31 -9.38 -10.51 11.06
CA THR A 31 -8.49 -9.39 10.71
C THR A 31 -9.00 -8.55 9.53
N GLY A 32 -10.20 -8.85 9.02
CA GLY A 32 -10.75 -8.28 7.78
C GLY A 32 -10.10 -8.87 6.52
N LEU A 33 -8.77 -8.79 6.42
CA LEU A 33 -7.97 -9.32 5.31
C LEU A 33 -6.85 -10.25 5.80
N LYS A 34 -6.54 -11.29 5.01
CA LYS A 34 -5.36 -12.14 5.18
C LYS A 34 -4.20 -11.53 4.41
N LEU A 35 -3.14 -11.15 5.11
CA LEU A 35 -1.93 -10.63 4.46
C LEU A 35 -0.95 -11.77 4.13
N GLY A 36 -0.83 -12.81 4.96
CA GLY A 36 0.01 -13.99 4.68
C GLY A 36 1.48 -13.63 4.44
N GLU A 37 2.13 -14.39 3.55
CA GLU A 37 3.51 -14.17 3.09
C GLU A 37 3.59 -13.21 1.87
N ARG A 38 2.50 -12.48 1.58
CA ARG A 38 2.45 -11.57 0.43
C ARG A 38 3.44 -10.43 0.61
N GLN A 39 4.03 -9.98 -0.49
CA GLN A 39 4.83 -8.76 -0.44
C GLN A 39 3.94 -7.57 -0.11
N VAL A 40 4.38 -6.77 0.88
CA VAL A 40 3.72 -5.53 1.27
C VAL A 40 4.73 -4.40 1.21
N LEU A 41 4.48 -3.41 0.36
CA LEU A 41 5.39 -2.29 0.10
C LEU A 41 4.72 -0.96 0.45
N PRO A 42 5.43 0.02 1.03
CA PRO A 42 4.88 1.37 1.18
C PRO A 42 4.63 1.99 -0.20
N VAL A 43 3.56 2.78 -0.31
CA VAL A 43 3.29 3.56 -1.52
C VAL A 43 3.83 4.98 -1.35
N VAL A 44 4.69 5.39 -2.28
CA VAL A 44 5.19 6.76 -2.39
C VAL A 44 4.46 7.43 -3.54
N THR A 45 3.84 8.58 -3.27
CA THR A 45 3.17 9.39 -4.29
C THR A 45 3.94 10.68 -4.56
N PHE A 46 4.32 10.90 -5.81
CA PHE A 46 4.93 12.13 -6.28
C PHE A 46 3.86 13.05 -6.85
N ARG A 47 3.84 14.29 -6.37
CA ARG A 47 2.94 15.33 -6.89
C ARG A 47 3.71 16.33 -7.73
N CYS A 48 3.30 16.52 -8.97
CA CYS A 48 3.77 17.64 -9.79
C CYS A 48 3.30 18.95 -9.13
N SER A 49 4.24 19.79 -8.69
CA SER A 49 3.91 21.08 -8.05
C SER A 49 3.24 22.07 -9.00
N ARG A 50 3.44 21.91 -10.32
CA ARG A 50 2.91 22.80 -11.35
C ARG A 50 1.47 22.48 -11.77
N CYS A 51 1.14 21.21 -12.03
CA CYS A 51 -0.18 20.81 -12.54
C CYS A 51 -0.97 19.87 -11.62
N GLY A 52 -0.37 19.37 -10.55
CA GLY A 52 -1.04 18.49 -9.59
C GLY A 52 -1.14 17.02 -10.01
N TRP A 53 -0.58 16.63 -11.16
CA TRP A 53 -0.48 15.22 -11.56
C TRP A 53 0.19 14.38 -10.45
N LEU A 54 -0.35 13.17 -10.23
CA LEU A 54 0.11 12.24 -9.21
C LEU A 54 0.62 10.95 -9.86
N GLU A 55 1.79 10.50 -9.42
CA GLU A 55 2.35 9.20 -9.76
C GLU A 55 2.63 8.44 -8.47
N SER A 56 2.26 7.16 -8.42
CA SER A 56 2.40 6.34 -7.21
C SER A 56 3.25 5.11 -7.49
N TYR A 57 4.18 4.81 -6.58
CA TYR A 57 5.14 3.72 -6.71
C TYR A 57 5.20 2.91 -5.42
N ALA A 58 5.30 1.59 -5.58
CA ALA A 58 5.51 0.65 -4.49
C ALA A 58 6.98 0.18 -4.54
N LEU A 59 7.85 0.89 -3.84
CA LEU A 59 9.30 0.59 -3.84
C LEU A 59 9.64 -0.26 -2.61
N PRO A 60 10.53 -1.27 -2.73
CA PRO A 60 11.19 -1.85 -1.57
C PRO A 60 11.79 -0.73 -0.72
N ALA A 61 11.73 -0.85 0.60
CA ALA A 61 12.47 0.06 1.45
C ALA A 61 13.94 0.01 1.02
N SER A 62 14.49 1.14 0.60
CA SER A 62 15.94 1.26 0.49
C SER A 62 16.48 1.10 1.91
N ASP A 63 17.36 0.11 2.12
CA ASP A 63 18.30 0.16 3.24
C ASP A 63 18.95 1.56 3.23
N PRO A 64 19.05 2.23 4.39
CA PRO A 64 19.41 3.65 4.47
C PRO A 64 20.74 3.99 3.78
#